data_AF-A0A7J3I589-F1
#
_entry.id   AF-A0A7J3I589-F1
#
_cell.length_a   1.000
_cell.length_b   1.000
_cell.length_c   1.000
_cell.angle_alpha   90.00
_cell.angle_beta   90.00
_cell.angle_gamma   90.00
#
_symmetry.space_group_name_H-M   'P 1'
#
loop_
_entity.id
_entity.type
_entity.pdbx_description
1 polymer ?
#
loop_
_entity_poly.entity_id
_entity_poly.type
_entity_poly.pdbx_seq_one_letter_code
_entity_poly.pdbx_strand_id
1 'polypeptide(L)' 'LYEHPHSNKWVVGFVGTVHYSLPDDTYDEKYAKVISGLLKLAEYTNVGAGKTAGFGMIVMKPFMEKDQ' A
#
# COMPACT_ATOMS: atom_id res chain seq x y z
N LEU A 1 -16.87 -9.17 12.70
CA LEU A 1 -17.31 -9.12 11.28
C LEU A 1 -18.35 -8.01 11.20
N TYR A 2 -18.03 -6.84 10.63
CA TYR A 2 -18.99 -5.74 10.55
C TYR A 2 -19.85 -5.93 9.28
N GLU A 3 -21.05 -6.49 9.46
CA GLU A 3 -22.05 -6.60 8.40
C GLU A 3 -22.96 -5.38 8.43
N HIS A 4 -23.05 -4.65 7.31
CA HIS A 4 -24.05 -3.59 7.15
C HIS A 4 -25.45 -4.23 7.07
N PRO A 5 -26.44 -3.81 7.88
CA PRO A 5 -27.74 -4.49 8.04
C PRO A 5 -28.62 -4.55 6.77
N HIS A 6 -28.25 -3.87 5.69
CA HIS A 6 -29.05 -3.79 4.45
C HIS A 6 -28.31 -4.20 3.18
N SER A 7 -27.04 -4.62 3.27
CA SER A 7 -26.34 -5.08 2.08
C SER A 7 -25.38 -6.20 2.41
N ASN A 8 -25.73 -7.41 1.99
CA ASN A 8 -24.90 -8.61 2.07
C ASN A 8 -23.74 -8.51 1.06
N LYS A 9 -22.86 -7.53 1.27
CA LYS A 9 -21.74 -7.22 0.36
C LYS A 9 -20.51 -7.96 0.83
N TRP A 10 -20.19 -9.03 0.11
CA TRP A 10 -18.91 -9.71 0.23
C TRP A 10 -17.84 -8.91 -0.50
N VAL A 11 -16.79 -8.54 0.21
CA VAL A 11 -15.63 -7.84 -0.35
C VAL A 11 -14.42 -8.75 -0.21
N VAL A 12 -13.74 -9.01 -1.32
CA VAL A 12 -12.50 -9.79 -1.36
C VAL A 12 -11.36 -8.80 -1.60
N GLY A 13 -10.31 -8.91 -0.79
CA GLY A 13 -9.12 -8.06 -0.87
C GLY A 13 -7.85 -8.88 -1.05
N PHE A 14 -6.78 -8.21 -1.46
CA PHE A 14 -5.44 -8.79 -1.51
C PHE A 14 -4.77 -8.75 -0.14
N VAL A 15 -4.10 -9.85 0.22
CA VAL A 15 -3.21 -9.93 1.40
C VAL A 15 -1.92 -10.60 0.95
N GLY A 16 -0.80 -9.91 1.10
CA GLY A 16 0.50 -10.43 0.71
C GLY A 16 1.56 -9.35 0.63
N THR A 17 2.75 -9.73 0.16
CA THR A 17 3.86 -8.81 -0.07
C THR A 17 3.97 -8.48 -1.55
N VAL A 18 4.10 -7.20 -1.87
CA VAL A 18 4.33 -6.72 -3.23
C VAL A 18 5.67 -5.99 -3.27
N HIS A 19 6.47 -6.29 -4.28
CA HIS A 19 7.75 -5.61 -4.53
C HIS A 19 7.55 -4.63 -5.69
N TYR A 20 7.92 -3.37 -5.46
CA TYR A 20 7.92 -2.34 -6.49
C TYR A 20 9.36 -1.89 -6.74
N SER A 21 9.71 -1.73 -8.01
CA SER A 21 10.95 -1.08 -8.45
C SER A 21 10.61 0.09 -9.36
N LEU A 22 11.45 1.11 -9.34
CA LEU A 22 11.42 2.21 -10.31
C LEU A 22 12.48 1.89 -11.36
N PRO A 23 12.10 1.60 -12.62
CA PRO A 23 13.05 1.30 -13.68
C PRO A 23 13.96 2.50 -13.99
N ASP A 24 15.25 2.27 -14.24
CA ASP A 24 16.25 3.32 -14.43
C ASP A 24 15.95 4.26 -15.62
N ASP A 25 15.31 3.74 -16.66
CA ASP A 25 14.93 4.49 -17.87
C ASP A 25 13.79 5.49 -17.65
N THR A 26 13.00 5.28 -16.60
CA THR A 26 11.85 6.10 -16.22
C THR A 26 12.01 6.69 -14.82
N TYR A 27 13.16 6.47 -14.19
CA TYR A 27 13.46 6.98 -12.87
C TYR A 27 13.62 8.50 -12.91
N ASP A 28 12.92 9.16 -12.00
CA ASP A 28 13.07 10.57 -11.73
C ASP A 28 13.06 10.77 -10.22
N GLU A 29 14.09 11.45 -9.72
CA GLU A 29 14.34 11.60 -8.28
C GLU A 29 13.21 12.36 -7.58
N LYS A 30 12.59 13.33 -8.24
CA LYS A 30 11.47 14.10 -7.69
C LYS A 30 10.26 13.19 -7.51
N TYR A 31 9.93 12.39 -8.51
CA TYR A 31 8.82 11.44 -8.41
C TYR A 31 9.10 10.32 -7.39
N ALA A 32 10.35 9.82 -7.33
CA ALA A 32 10.75 8.82 -6.34
C ALA A 32 10.56 9.32 -4.89
N LYS A 33 10.93 10.57 -4.61
CA LYS A 33 10.69 11.22 -3.31
C LYS A 33 9.20 11.33 -2.99
N VAL A 34 8.37 11.73 -3.95
CA VAL A 34 6.92 11.80 -3.76
C VAL A 34 6.33 10.42 -3.48
N ILE A 35 6.70 9.39 -4.26
CA ILE A 35 6.22 8.02 -4.07
C ILE A 35 6.60 7.51 -2.68
N SER A 36 7.85 7.69 -2.25
CA SER A 36 8.30 7.32 -0.90
C SER A 36 7.48 8.01 0.19
N GLY A 37 7.19 9.30 0.04
CA GLY A 37 6.33 10.05 0.96
C GLY A 37 4.90 9.53 1.01
N LEU A 38 4.30 9.23 -0.15
CA LEU A 38 2.95 8.67 -0.25
C LEU A 38 2.86 7.27 0.36
N LEU A 39 3.87 6.42 0.15
CA LEU A 39 3.92 5.09 0.74
C LEU A 39 4.03 5.13 2.27
N LYS A 40 4.84 6.05 2.81
CA LYS A 40 4.91 6.28 4.26
C LYS A 40 3.59 6.80 4.81
N LEU A 41 2.94 7.74 4.13
CA LEU A 41 1.63 8.23 4.53
C LEU A 41 0.59 7.10 4.55
N ALA A 42 0.65 6.22 3.56
CA ALA A 42 -0.26 5.08 3.42
C ALA A 42 -0.17 4.06 4.56
N GLU A 43 0.96 3.96 5.27
CA GLU A 43 1.06 3.17 6.51
C GLU A 43 0.12 3.68 7.62
N TYR A 44 -0.11 4.99 7.67
CA TYR A 44 -1.00 5.62 8.66
C TYR A 44 -2.43 5.73 8.18
N THR A 45 -2.62 6.00 6.88
CA THR A 45 -3.96 6.26 6.35
C THR A 45 -4.67 5.02 5.83
N ASN A 46 -3.95 3.90 5.68
CA ASN A 46 -4.32 2.74 4.86
C ASN A 46 -4.47 3.09 3.36
N VAL A 47 -4.64 2.08 2.52
CA VAL A 47 -4.84 2.21 1.06
C VAL A 47 -6.19 1.66 0.60
N GLY A 48 -6.67 2.12 -0.55
CA GLY A 48 -7.88 1.59 -1.18
C GLY A 48 -9.20 1.95 -0.47
N ALA A 49 -10.19 1.08 -0.63
CA ALA A 49 -11.55 1.24 -0.09
C ALA A 49 -11.70 0.55 1.28
N GLY A 50 -12.63 1.04 2.12
CA GLY A 50 -12.90 0.44 3.43
C GLY A 50 -11.83 0.71 4.50
N LYS A 51 -11.03 1.77 4.34
CA LYS A 51 -9.94 2.14 5.27
C LYS A 51 -10.41 2.32 6.71
N THR A 52 -11.59 2.91 6.91
CA THR A 52 -12.22 3.11 8.24
C THR A 52 -12.72 1.80 8.87
N ALA A 53 -12.90 0.74 8.07
CA ALA A 53 -13.23 -0.60 8.53
C ALA A 53 -11.97 -1.47 8.76
N GLY A 54 -10.77 -0.87 8.65
CA GLY A 54 -9.50 -1.57 8.85
C GLY A 54 -8.94 -2.27 7.61
N PHE A 55 -9.48 -2.02 6.40
CA PHE A 55 -8.93 -2.58 5.17
C PHE A 55 -7.77 -1.76 4.62
N GLY A 56 -6.90 -2.44 3.85
CA GLY A 56 -5.79 -1.82 3.15
C GLY A 56 -4.67 -1.32 4.06
N MET A 57 -4.51 -1.91 5.24
CA MET A 57 -3.34 -1.65 6.07
C MET A 57 -2.09 -2.16 5.37
N ILE A 58 -1.04 -1.35 5.35
CA ILE A 58 0.25 -1.71 4.74
C ILE A 58 1.40 -1.39 5.69
N VAL A 59 2.52 -2.04 5.45
CA VAL A 59 3.82 -1.67 6.02
C VAL A 59 4.79 -1.57 4.86
N MET A 60 5.39 -0.40 4.69
CA MET A 60 6.42 -0.15 3.71
C MET A 60 7.75 -0.63 4.27
N LYS A 61 8.41 -1.53 3.54
CA LYS A 61 9.79 -1.93 3.82
C LYS A 61 10.67 -1.39 2.70
N PRO A 62 11.66 -0.53 2.97
CA PRO A 62 12.66 -0.22 1.97
C PRO A 62 13.37 -1.53 1.61
N PHE A 63 13.55 -1.78 0.32
CA PHE A 63 14.40 -2.87 -0.12
C PHE A 63 15.84 -2.46 0.21
N MET A 64 16.37 -3.01 1.29
CA MET A 64 17.81 -3.00 1.53
C MET A 64 18.38 -4.16 0.77
N GLU A 65 19.08 -3.87 -0.32
CA GLU A 65 19.98 -4.83 -0.94
C GLU A 65 20.94 -5.27 0.17
N LYS A 66 20.89 -6.56 0.55
CA LYS A 66 21.91 -7.10 1.43
C LYS A 66 23.19 -7.07 0.62
N ASP A 67 24.20 -6.35 1.09
CA ASP A 67 25.57 -6.49 0.62
C ASP A 67 25.86 -7.99 0.49
N GLN A 68 26.24 -8.36 -0.73
CA GLN A 68 26.39 -9.69 -1.31
C GLN A 68 27.16 -10.69 -0.42
#